data_AF-A0A7C5MW62-F1
#
_entry.id   AF-A0A7C5MW62-F1
#
_cell.length_a   1.000
_cell.length_b   1.000
_cell.length_c   1.000
_cell.angle_alpha   90.00
_cell.angle_beta   90.00
_cell.angle_gamma   90.00
#
_symmetry.space_group_name_H-M   'P 1'
#
loop_
_entity.id
_entity.type
_entity.pdbx_description
1 polymer ?
#
loop_
_entity_poly.entity_id
_entity_poly.type
_entity_poly.pdbx_seq_one_letter_code
_entity_poly.pdbx_strand_id
1 'polypeptide(L)'
;MKQRWPILLIALLIASSSFGQYRKMQVFELAAGADLIVKGKISLIKGGYFTLDIKEVLAGDYKGSEVKIKRFKNYKGVKRWAKYQEDEDLFLFLRKGGTSFEIMGLGGEGEKLIMANEVFLDSRGEGVKNRFGYQPMLLQGNIYAEKLDLPDFEDAVRGFRACFSVSYKEVITKDGEAWKEPLTQKICEDKELDTYRAKSWIHDTMAQHAEKVLE
;
A
#
# COMPACT_ATOMS: atom_id res chain seq x y z
N MET A 1 1.96 -57.79 1.73
CA MET A 1 1.40 -56.43 1.67
C MET A 1 2.54 -55.43 1.52
N LYS A 2 2.84 -55.03 0.28
CA LYS A 2 4.05 -54.26 -0.06
C LYS A 2 3.80 -52.76 0.02
N GLN A 3 4.41 -52.12 1.01
CA GLN A 3 5.08 -50.79 0.96
C GLN A 3 4.47 -49.74 -0.01
N ARG A 4 3.23 -49.28 0.24
CA ARG A 4 2.61 -48.12 -0.48
C ARG A 4 2.75 -46.78 0.26
N TRP A 5 3.37 -46.78 1.44
CA TRP A 5 3.51 -45.59 2.28
C TRP A 5 4.43 -44.48 1.75
N PRO A 6 5.57 -44.74 1.07
CA PRO A 6 6.46 -43.66 0.67
C PRO A 6 5.87 -42.78 -0.44
N ILE A 7 4.98 -43.31 -1.29
CA ILE A 7 4.35 -42.54 -2.38
C ILE A 7 3.33 -41.53 -1.83
N LEU A 8 2.58 -41.90 -0.79
CA LEU A 8 1.61 -41.00 -0.16
C LEU A 8 2.29 -39.83 0.56
N LEU A 9 3.45 -40.08 1.19
CA LEU A 9 4.25 -39.06 1.86
C LEU A 9 4.86 -38.04 0.88
N ILE A 10 5.33 -38.50 -0.28
CA ILE A 10 5.86 -37.61 -1.33
C ILE A 10 4.74 -36.75 -1.94
N ALA A 11 3.55 -37.32 -2.18
CA ALA A 11 2.40 -36.57 -2.68
C ALA A 11 1.92 -35.50 -1.69
N LEU A 12 1.96 -35.77 -0.38
CA LEU A 12 1.61 -34.81 0.66
C LEU A 12 2.60 -33.63 0.74
N LEU A 13 3.88 -33.87 0.48
CA LEU A 13 4.91 -32.82 0.48
C LEU A 13 4.78 -31.89 -0.74
N ILE A 14 4.44 -32.43 -1.92
CA ILE A 14 4.26 -31.62 -3.15
C ILE A 14 3.00 -30.74 -3.06
N ALA A 15 1.95 -31.20 -2.38
CA ALA A 15 0.73 -30.41 -2.17
C ALA A 15 0.89 -29.23 -1.19
N SER A 16 1.99 -29.17 -0.42
CA SER A 16 2.18 -28.18 0.65
C SER A 16 2.84 -26.86 0.21
N SER A 17 3.19 -26.72 -1.07
CA SER A 17 3.96 -25.58 -1.58
C SER A 17 3.26 -24.78 -2.69
N SER A 18 1.94 -24.56 -2.57
CA SER A 18 1.30 -23.46 -3.30
C SER A 18 1.52 -22.17 -2.53
N PHE A 19 2.59 -21.46 -2.84
CA PHE A 19 2.77 -20.09 -2.39
C PHE A 19 1.90 -19.19 -3.26
N GLY A 20 0.79 -18.71 -2.70
CA GLY A 20 -0.01 -17.67 -3.34
C GLY A 20 0.86 -16.44 -3.57
N GLN A 21 1.24 -16.20 -4.82
CA GLN A 21 1.79 -14.92 -5.23
C GLN A 21 0.66 -13.90 -5.13
N TYR A 22 0.70 -13.04 -4.12
CA TYR A 22 -0.25 -11.93 -4.04
C TYR A 22 0.27 -10.78 -4.91
N ARG A 23 -0.64 -10.11 -5.62
CA ARG A 23 -0.31 -8.90 -6.35
C ARG A 23 -0.15 -7.74 -5.36
N LYS A 24 1.00 -7.07 -5.43
CA LYS A 24 1.25 -5.87 -4.63
C LYS A 24 0.42 -4.72 -5.15
N MET A 25 -0.13 -3.91 -4.24
CA MET A 25 -0.78 -2.66 -4.64
C MET A 25 0.26 -1.61 -5.00
N GLN A 26 0.04 -0.92 -6.12
CA GLN A 26 0.83 0.24 -6.53
C GLN A 26 0.31 1.52 -5.87
N VAL A 27 1.14 2.56 -5.83
CA VAL A 27 0.80 3.85 -5.19
C VAL A 27 -0.48 4.46 -5.76
N PHE A 28 -0.69 4.40 -7.07
CA PHE A 28 -1.88 4.95 -7.71
C PHE A 28 -3.16 4.21 -7.27
N GLU A 29 -3.09 2.88 -7.09
CA GLU A 29 -4.21 2.06 -6.62
C GLU A 29 -4.53 2.34 -5.14
N LEU A 30 -3.50 2.56 -4.33
CA LEU A 30 -3.64 2.98 -2.95
C LEU A 30 -4.29 4.37 -2.87
N ALA A 31 -3.83 5.32 -3.68
CA ALA A 31 -4.32 6.69 -3.70
C ALA A 31 -5.81 6.76 -4.07
N ALA A 32 -6.23 6.07 -5.14
CA ALA A 32 -7.62 6.10 -5.55
C ALA A 32 -8.54 5.15 -4.73
N GLY A 33 -8.01 4.04 -4.22
CA GLY A 33 -8.79 3.05 -3.46
C GLY A 33 -8.92 3.30 -1.95
N ALA A 34 -8.21 4.29 -1.39
CA ALA A 34 -8.26 4.60 0.04
C ALA A 34 -9.54 5.34 0.43
N ASP A 35 -10.13 4.91 1.54
CA ASP A 35 -11.22 5.64 2.21
C ASP A 35 -10.68 6.86 2.97
N LEU A 36 -9.45 6.75 3.48
CA LEU A 36 -8.77 7.78 4.25
C LEU A 36 -7.27 7.78 3.92
N ILE A 37 -6.72 8.94 3.61
CA ILE A 37 -5.27 9.15 3.45
C ILE A 37 -4.85 10.19 4.48
N VAL A 38 -3.90 9.83 5.34
CA VAL A 38 -3.45 10.68 6.46
C VAL A 38 -1.95 10.62 6.60
N LYS A 39 -1.38 11.68 7.16
CA LYS A 39 -0.06 11.61 7.79
C LYS A 39 -0.15 12.01 9.25
N GLY A 40 0.71 11.42 10.07
CA GLY A 40 0.65 11.61 11.50
C GLY A 40 1.78 10.89 12.23
N LYS A 41 1.65 10.81 13.55
CA LYS A 41 2.63 10.21 14.43
C LYS A 41 1.98 9.11 15.27
N ILE A 42 2.66 7.98 15.46
CA ILE A 42 2.16 6.93 16.35
C ILE A 42 2.21 7.45 17.80
N SER A 43 1.06 7.52 18.47
CA SER A 43 0.95 7.96 19.86
C SER A 43 0.77 6.84 20.87
N LEU A 44 0.23 5.70 20.43
CA LEU A 44 0.00 4.55 21.31
C LEU A 44 0.08 3.24 20.55
N ILE A 45 0.79 2.25 21.10
CA ILE A 45 0.79 0.87 20.58
C ILE A 45 0.16 -0.07 21.60
N LYS A 46 -0.97 -0.70 21.25
CA LYS A 46 -1.67 -1.62 22.15
C LYS A 46 -2.29 -2.81 21.42
N GLY A 47 -1.86 -4.02 21.82
CA GLY A 47 -2.42 -5.27 21.29
C GLY A 47 -2.28 -5.37 19.77
N GLY A 48 -3.35 -5.63 19.04
CA GLY A 48 -3.34 -5.72 17.57
C GLY A 48 -3.36 -4.37 16.83
N TYR A 49 -3.25 -3.24 17.54
CA TYR A 49 -3.54 -1.90 17.01
C TYR A 49 -2.47 -0.88 17.39
N PHE A 50 -2.43 0.25 16.66
CA PHE A 50 -1.83 1.50 17.12
C PHE A 50 -2.81 2.66 16.92
N THR A 51 -2.61 3.74 17.65
CA THR A 51 -3.28 5.03 17.44
C THR A 51 -2.30 5.97 16.74
N LEU A 52 -2.79 6.64 15.70
CA LEU A 52 -2.05 7.70 15.00
C LEU A 52 -2.66 9.05 15.35
N ASP A 53 -1.85 9.96 15.88
CA ASP A 53 -2.20 11.37 16.00
C ASP A 53 -2.06 12.00 14.62
N ILE A 54 -3.20 12.42 14.07
CA ILE A 54 -3.29 12.94 12.71
C ILE A 54 -2.75 14.36 12.68
N LYS A 55 -1.71 14.56 11.89
CA LYS A 55 -1.20 15.90 11.55
C LYS A 55 -1.97 16.51 10.39
N GLU A 56 -2.32 15.69 9.41
CA GLU A 56 -3.03 16.15 8.23
C GLU A 56 -3.88 15.02 7.60
N VAL A 57 -5.07 15.38 7.14
CA VAL A 57 -5.92 14.54 6.30
C VAL A 57 -5.73 14.97 4.85
N LEU A 58 -5.27 14.06 4.01
CA LEU A 58 -5.02 14.31 2.60
C LEU A 58 -6.23 13.96 1.73
N ALA A 59 -6.97 12.93 2.10
CA ALA A 59 -8.20 12.54 1.44
C ALA A 59 -9.13 11.77 2.40
N GLY A 60 -10.44 11.85 2.16
CA GLY A 60 -11.47 11.24 3.01
C GLY A 60 -12.16 12.25 3.94
N ASP A 61 -13.39 11.95 4.36
CA ASP A 61 -14.14 12.77 5.32
C ASP A 61 -13.89 12.27 6.75
N TYR A 62 -12.74 12.64 7.31
CA TYR A 62 -12.37 12.32 8.69
C TYR A 62 -12.08 13.61 9.47
N LYS A 63 -12.75 13.79 10.61
CA LYS A 63 -12.68 15.00 11.44
C LYS A 63 -12.02 14.79 12.80
N GLY A 64 -11.64 13.54 13.12
CA GLY A 64 -10.95 13.22 14.37
C GLY A 64 -9.49 13.67 14.34
N SER A 65 -8.93 13.95 15.52
CA SER A 65 -7.50 14.26 15.70
C SER A 65 -6.62 13.01 15.83
N GLU A 66 -7.23 11.86 16.10
CA GLU A 66 -6.54 10.57 16.23
C GLU A 66 -7.30 9.49 15.47
N VAL A 67 -6.61 8.45 15.01
CA VAL A 67 -7.26 7.30 14.36
C VAL A 67 -6.66 5.98 14.84
N LYS A 68 -7.54 5.03 15.17
CA LYS A 68 -7.16 3.67 15.56
C LYS A 68 -6.98 2.79 14.33
N ILE A 69 -5.79 2.23 14.18
CA ILE A 69 -5.38 1.44 13.01
C ILE A 69 -4.95 0.05 13.44
N LYS A 70 -5.41 -0.98 12.71
CA LYS A 70 -4.97 -2.35 12.88
C LYS A 70 -3.55 -2.51 12.33
N ARG A 71 -2.66 -3.08 13.14
CA ARG A 71 -1.25 -3.27 12.78
C ARG A 71 -1.12 -4.26 11.64
N PHE A 72 -0.20 -3.98 10.71
CA PHE A 72 0.28 -5.01 9.80
C PHE A 72 0.98 -6.12 10.60
N LYS A 73 0.69 -7.38 10.28
CA LYS A 73 1.35 -8.54 10.88
C LYS A 73 2.29 -9.15 9.86
N ASN A 74 3.56 -9.28 10.22
CA ASN A 74 4.53 -9.99 9.40
C ASN A 74 4.06 -11.43 9.14
N TYR A 75 4.17 -11.88 7.90
CA TYR A 75 3.92 -13.26 7.51
C TYR A 75 5.02 -13.76 6.56
N LYS A 76 4.95 -15.03 6.16
CA LYS A 76 5.98 -15.63 5.30
C LYS A 76 6.04 -14.88 3.96
N GLY A 77 7.19 -14.26 3.68
CA GLY A 77 7.44 -13.51 2.45
C GLY A 77 7.17 -12.00 2.52
N VAL A 78 6.55 -11.50 3.60
CA VAL A 78 6.28 -10.06 3.75
C VAL A 78 6.52 -9.61 5.18
N LYS A 79 7.37 -8.59 5.32
CA LYS A 79 7.75 -8.04 6.61
C LYS A 79 7.72 -6.52 6.53
N ARG A 80 7.18 -5.88 7.57
CA ARG A 80 7.41 -4.46 7.82
C ARG A 80 8.91 -4.22 7.99
N TRP A 81 9.37 -3.03 7.63
CA TRP A 81 10.76 -2.63 7.74
C TRP A 81 11.34 -2.74 9.17
N ALA A 82 10.54 -2.42 10.18
CA ALA A 82 10.92 -2.48 11.59
C ALA A 82 9.69 -2.78 12.45
N LYS A 83 9.90 -3.01 13.75
CA LYS A 83 8.81 -3.02 14.74
C LYS A 83 8.19 -1.63 14.83
N TYR A 84 6.89 -1.56 15.06
CA TYR A 84 6.21 -0.30 15.37
C TYR A 84 6.83 0.34 16.61
N GLN A 85 7.06 1.65 16.55
CA GLN A 85 7.54 2.45 17.67
C GLN A 85 6.63 3.65 17.88
N GLU A 86 6.46 4.07 19.13
CA GLU A 86 5.83 5.36 19.43
C GLU A 86 6.72 6.47 18.85
N ASP A 87 6.10 7.62 18.56
CA ASP A 87 6.70 8.76 17.88
C ASP A 87 7.11 8.55 16.42
N GLU A 88 6.87 7.37 15.83
CA GLU A 88 7.13 7.11 14.40
C GLU A 88 6.17 7.92 13.52
N ASP A 89 6.72 8.71 12.60
CA ASP A 89 5.94 9.50 11.63
C ASP A 89 5.60 8.63 10.40
N LEU A 90 4.30 8.54 10.08
CA LEU A 90 3.79 7.68 9.01
C LEU A 90 2.89 8.45 8.05
N PHE A 91 2.96 8.03 6.78
CA PHE A 91 1.97 8.33 5.75
C PHE A 91 1.17 7.06 5.47
N LEU A 92 -0.16 7.13 5.57
CA LEU A 92 -1.03 5.96 5.53
C LEU A 92 -2.14 6.10 4.49
N PHE A 93 -2.29 5.05 3.69
CA PHE A 93 -3.46 4.76 2.87
C PHE A 93 -4.32 3.74 3.60
N LEU A 94 -5.51 4.14 4.03
CA LEU A 94 -6.36 3.38 4.93
C LEU A 94 -7.69 3.01 4.28
N ARG A 95 -8.14 1.78 4.60
CA ARG A 95 -9.50 1.31 4.34
C ARG A 95 -10.28 1.30 5.64
N LYS A 96 -11.54 1.70 5.57
CA LYS A 96 -12.49 1.62 6.69
C LYS A 96 -12.81 0.15 6.96
N GLY A 97 -12.41 -0.33 8.13
CA GLY A 97 -12.90 -1.59 8.71
C GLY A 97 -14.12 -1.34 9.58
N GLY A 98 -14.59 -2.38 10.27
CA GLY A 98 -15.75 -2.29 11.17
C GLY A 98 -15.61 -1.19 12.22
N THR A 99 -14.69 -1.36 13.17
CA THR A 99 -14.48 -0.40 14.29
C THR A 99 -13.10 0.27 14.25
N SER A 100 -12.31 0.04 13.21
CA SER A 100 -10.95 0.56 13.07
C SER A 100 -10.61 0.71 11.59
N PHE A 101 -9.57 1.46 11.29
CA PHE A 101 -8.98 1.46 9.96
C PHE A 101 -7.98 0.32 9.80
N GLU A 102 -7.83 -0.15 8.57
CA GLU A 102 -6.82 -1.13 8.18
C GLU A 102 -5.88 -0.50 7.14
N ILE A 103 -4.59 -0.82 7.23
CA ILE A 103 -3.61 -0.44 6.23
C ILE A 103 -3.98 -1.14 4.92
N MET A 104 -4.06 -0.39 3.83
CA MET A 104 -4.34 -0.97 2.52
C MET A 104 -3.20 -1.86 2.02
N GLY A 105 -3.55 -2.83 1.17
CA GLY A 105 -2.61 -3.80 0.63
C GLY A 105 -2.33 -4.96 1.59
N LEU A 106 -2.30 -6.18 1.05
CA LEU A 106 -2.14 -7.41 1.84
C LEU A 106 -0.79 -7.48 2.55
N GLY A 107 0.24 -6.87 1.95
CA GLY A 107 1.59 -6.77 2.48
C GLY A 107 1.88 -5.51 3.31
N GLY A 108 0.87 -4.68 3.58
CA GLY A 108 1.04 -3.40 4.26
C GLY A 108 1.61 -2.30 3.35
N GLU A 109 1.31 -2.37 2.05
CA GLU A 109 1.72 -1.41 1.02
C GLU A 109 1.16 -0.02 1.28
N GLY A 110 0.04 0.11 1.98
CA GLY A 110 -0.54 1.39 2.39
C GLY A 110 0.25 2.10 3.49
N GLU A 111 1.29 1.48 4.05
CA GLU A 111 2.13 2.07 5.09
C GLU A 111 3.41 2.64 4.49
N LYS A 112 3.74 3.88 4.82
CA LYS A 112 4.98 4.53 4.41
C LYS A 112 5.61 5.29 5.57
N LEU A 113 6.91 5.11 5.74
CA LEU A 113 7.67 5.85 6.75
C LEU A 113 7.92 7.27 6.26
N ILE A 114 7.81 8.23 7.18
CA ILE A 114 8.25 9.61 6.99
C ILE A 114 9.49 9.86 7.85
N MET A 115 10.56 10.39 7.25
CA MET A 115 11.75 10.83 7.97
C MET A 115 12.37 12.02 7.24
N ALA A 116 12.74 13.06 7.98
CA ALA A 116 13.44 14.24 7.44
C ALA A 116 12.76 14.87 6.21
N ASN A 117 11.42 14.98 6.24
CA ASN A 117 10.60 15.49 5.13
C ASN A 117 10.67 14.65 3.84
N GLU A 118 11.07 13.38 3.96
CA GLU A 118 11.03 12.40 2.89
C GLU A 118 10.01 11.31 3.23
N VAL A 119 9.38 10.74 2.19
CA VAL A 119 8.57 9.52 2.30
C VAL A 119 9.30 8.35 1.65
N PHE A 120 9.27 7.20 2.32
CA PHE A 120 10.00 6.01 1.91
C PHE A 120 9.05 4.99 1.30
N LEU A 121 9.09 4.85 -0.02
CA LEU A 121 8.38 3.82 -0.75
C LEU A 121 9.19 2.53 -0.71
N ASP A 122 8.89 1.64 0.23
CA ASP A 122 9.56 0.34 0.30
C ASP A 122 9.11 -0.65 -0.79
N SER A 123 9.88 -1.73 -0.94
CA SER A 123 9.63 -2.78 -1.93
C SER A 123 8.34 -3.58 -1.77
N ARG A 124 7.51 -3.33 -0.74
CA ARG A 124 6.20 -3.98 -0.59
C ARG A 124 5.19 -3.38 -1.53
N GLY A 125 5.27 -2.08 -1.83
CA GLY A 125 4.57 -1.47 -2.96
C GLY A 125 5.46 -1.53 -4.21
N GLU A 126 4.88 -1.77 -5.38
CA GLU A 126 5.63 -1.50 -6.61
C GLU A 126 5.72 0.02 -6.77
N GLY A 127 6.96 0.52 -6.63
CA GLY A 127 7.31 1.93 -6.77
C GLY A 127 7.24 2.40 -8.21
N VAL A 128 7.36 3.71 -8.36
CA VAL A 128 6.94 4.53 -9.49
C VAL A 128 8.05 4.58 -10.57
N LYS A 129 8.67 3.42 -10.79
CA LYS A 129 9.96 3.11 -11.44
C LYS A 129 10.82 2.45 -10.37
N ASN A 130 11.10 1.18 -10.56
CA ASN A 130 11.78 0.30 -9.61
C ASN A 130 13.27 0.65 -9.44
N ARG A 131 13.60 1.89 -9.04
CA ARG A 131 14.95 2.39 -8.79
C ARG A 131 15.25 2.36 -7.30
N PHE A 132 15.08 1.21 -6.67
CA PHE A 132 15.45 1.06 -5.25
C PHE A 132 16.95 1.34 -5.09
N GLY A 133 17.27 2.43 -4.40
CA GLY A 133 18.58 2.67 -3.84
C GLY A 133 18.73 1.89 -2.53
N TYR A 134 19.96 1.49 -2.21
CA TYR A 134 20.27 0.99 -0.88
C TYR A 134 20.27 2.17 0.10
N GLN A 135 19.32 2.17 1.04
CA GLN A 135 19.27 3.15 2.12
C GLN A 135 19.34 2.37 3.44
N PRO A 136 20.52 2.29 4.09
CA PRO A 136 20.60 1.73 5.41
C PRO A 136 19.84 2.68 6.34
N MET A 137 18.69 2.25 6.85
CA MET A 137 18.04 3.01 7.90
C MET A 137 18.77 2.73 9.20
N LEU A 138 19.15 3.80 9.90
CA LEU A 138 19.84 3.74 11.19
C LEU A 138 19.03 3.01 12.28
N LEU A 139 17.75 2.70 12.02
CA LEU A 139 16.79 2.16 12.99
C LEU A 139 16.47 0.66 12.77
N GLN A 140 17.49 -0.21 12.72
CA GLN A 140 17.37 -1.68 12.79
C GLN A 140 17.16 -2.43 11.46
N GLY A 141 17.72 -1.95 10.34
CA GLY A 141 17.86 -2.78 9.14
C GLY A 141 18.12 -2.00 7.85
N ASN A 142 18.58 -2.72 6.83
CA ASN A 142 18.67 -2.18 5.48
C ASN A 142 17.29 -2.25 4.82
N ILE A 143 16.72 -1.10 4.49
CA ILE A 143 15.46 -1.03 3.77
C ILE A 143 15.79 -0.67 2.33
N TYR A 144 15.31 -1.50 1.41
CA TYR A 144 15.25 -1.13 0.01
C TYR A 144 13.98 -0.29 -0.17
N ALA A 145 14.18 1.02 -0.22
CA ALA A 145 13.12 1.99 -0.43
C ALA A 145 13.57 3.07 -1.41
N GLU A 146 12.63 3.53 -2.21
CA GLU A 146 12.77 4.76 -2.97
C GLU A 146 12.35 5.93 -2.07
N LYS A 147 13.16 6.99 -2.08
CA LYS A 147 12.90 8.20 -1.30
C LYS A 147 12.28 9.25 -2.20
N LEU A 148 11.23 9.89 -1.71
CA LEU A 148 10.59 11.02 -2.37
C LEU A 148 10.52 12.20 -1.41
N ASP A 149 10.60 13.41 -1.97
CA ASP A 149 10.23 14.63 -1.24
C ASP A 149 8.77 14.51 -0.80
N LEU A 150 8.51 14.70 0.49
CA LEU A 150 7.19 14.51 1.06
C LEU A 150 6.15 15.48 0.46
N PRO A 151 6.40 16.81 0.38
CA PRO A 151 5.49 17.73 -0.31
C PRO A 151 5.15 17.35 -1.76
N ASP A 152 6.13 16.95 -2.57
CA ASP A 152 5.88 16.52 -3.96
C ASP A 152 5.02 15.23 -4.01
N PHE A 153 5.26 14.28 -3.11
CA PHE A 153 4.43 13.08 -2.99
C PHE A 153 3.00 13.38 -2.55
N GLU A 154 2.82 14.30 -1.60
CA GLU A 154 1.52 14.76 -1.12
C GLU A 154 0.71 15.41 -2.22
N ASP A 155 1.34 16.30 -3.00
CA ASP A 155 0.71 16.95 -4.15
C ASP A 155 0.34 15.92 -5.23
N ALA A 156 1.21 14.95 -5.50
CA ALA A 156 0.93 13.85 -6.44
C ALA A 156 -0.29 13.03 -6.01
N VAL A 157 -0.38 12.63 -4.74
CA VAL A 157 -1.52 11.85 -4.22
C VAL A 157 -2.81 12.66 -4.29
N ARG A 158 -2.79 13.95 -3.93
CA ARG A 158 -3.96 14.84 -3.98
C ARG A 158 -4.43 15.05 -5.42
N GLY A 159 -3.50 15.42 -6.32
CA GLY A 159 -3.78 15.65 -7.72
C GLY A 159 -4.29 14.39 -8.43
N PHE A 160 -3.74 13.22 -8.09
CA PHE A 160 -4.18 11.95 -8.66
C PHE A 160 -5.65 11.70 -8.37
N ARG A 161 -6.10 11.93 -7.13
CA ARG A 161 -7.51 11.72 -6.75
C ARG A 161 -8.47 12.72 -7.37
N ALA A 162 -7.98 13.88 -7.82
CA ALA A 162 -8.81 14.81 -8.59
C ALA A 162 -9.05 14.30 -10.03
N CYS A 163 -8.13 13.48 -10.55
CA CYS A 163 -8.16 12.99 -11.93
C CYS A 163 -8.60 11.54 -12.10
N PHE A 164 -8.50 10.73 -11.04
CA PHE A 164 -8.75 9.30 -11.10
C PHE A 164 -9.62 8.83 -9.93
N SER A 165 -10.52 7.91 -10.24
CA SER A 165 -11.29 7.14 -9.26
C SER A 165 -10.96 5.65 -9.41
N VAL A 166 -11.27 4.85 -8.39
CA VAL A 166 -11.18 3.38 -8.46
C VAL A 166 -12.59 2.81 -8.30
N SER A 167 -12.97 2.00 -9.27
CA SER A 167 -14.09 1.07 -9.19
C SER A 167 -13.56 -0.34 -8.96
N TYR A 168 -14.44 -1.28 -8.63
CA TYR A 168 -14.04 -2.67 -8.43
C TYR A 168 -14.87 -3.58 -9.31
N LYS A 169 -14.19 -4.45 -10.05
CA LYS A 169 -14.81 -5.54 -10.78
C LYS A 169 -14.70 -6.81 -9.96
N GLU A 170 -15.82 -7.48 -9.74
CA GLU A 170 -15.81 -8.81 -9.15
C GLU A 170 -15.34 -9.81 -10.21
N VAL A 171 -14.28 -10.54 -9.88
CA VAL A 171 -13.69 -11.58 -10.70
C VAL A 171 -13.87 -12.89 -9.95
N ILE A 172 -14.59 -13.82 -10.57
CA ILE A 172 -14.79 -15.17 -10.05
C ILE A 172 -13.76 -16.08 -10.71
N THR A 173 -12.89 -16.70 -9.91
CA THR A 173 -11.91 -17.66 -10.41
C THR A 173 -12.58 -18.94 -10.90
N LYS A 174 -11.84 -19.78 -11.63
CA LYS A 174 -12.35 -21.11 -12.06
C LYS A 174 -12.77 -21.99 -10.89
N ASP A 175 -12.19 -21.75 -9.71
CA ASP A 175 -12.46 -22.49 -8.48
C ASP A 175 -13.63 -21.88 -7.66
N GLY A 176 -14.29 -20.84 -8.17
CA GLY A 176 -15.43 -20.18 -7.54
C GLY A 176 -15.08 -19.14 -6.48
N GLU A 177 -13.79 -18.78 -6.34
CA GLU A 177 -13.38 -17.72 -5.42
C GLU A 177 -13.64 -16.35 -6.07
N ALA A 178 -14.35 -15.48 -5.36
CA ALA A 178 -14.57 -14.10 -5.79
C ALA A 178 -13.47 -13.19 -5.22
N TRP A 179 -12.85 -12.39 -6.09
CA TRP A 179 -11.97 -11.30 -5.68
C TRP A 179 -12.35 -10.00 -6.40
N LYS A 180 -11.97 -8.87 -5.81
CA LYS A 180 -12.24 -7.54 -6.36
C LYS A 180 -11.00 -7.00 -7.05
N GLU A 181 -11.07 -6.90 -8.37
CA GLU A 181 -10.07 -6.26 -9.19
C GLU A 181 -10.29 -4.75 -9.20
N PRO A 182 -9.31 -3.93 -8.79
CA PRO A 182 -9.42 -2.49 -8.91
C PRO A 182 -9.35 -2.09 -10.39
N LEU A 183 -10.32 -1.30 -10.83
CA LEU A 183 -10.35 -0.67 -12.14
C LEU A 183 -10.27 0.84 -11.91
N THR A 184 -9.16 1.43 -12.33
CA THR A 184 -9.04 2.89 -12.32
C THR A 184 -9.98 3.48 -13.38
N GLN A 185 -10.49 4.68 -13.18
CA GLN A 185 -11.26 5.44 -14.17
C GLN A 185 -10.75 6.87 -14.19
N LYS A 186 -10.41 7.39 -15.37
CA LYS A 186 -10.10 8.82 -15.53
C LYS A 186 -11.41 9.62 -15.45
N ILE A 187 -11.44 10.63 -14.58
CA ILE A 187 -12.60 11.48 -14.33
C ILE A 187 -12.36 12.97 -14.62
N CYS A 188 -11.11 13.36 -14.89
CA CYS A 188 -10.77 14.73 -15.31
C CYS A 188 -10.59 14.83 -16.83
N GLU A 189 -10.60 16.07 -17.32
CA GLU A 189 -10.35 16.38 -18.73
C GLU A 189 -8.86 16.20 -19.09
N ASP A 190 -8.56 15.95 -20.37
CA ASP A 190 -7.18 15.71 -20.83
C ASP A 190 -6.22 16.86 -20.47
N LYS A 191 -6.69 18.11 -20.55
CA LYS A 191 -5.90 19.29 -20.19
C LYS A 191 -5.52 19.31 -18.71
N GLU A 192 -6.43 18.85 -17.84
CA GLU A 192 -6.18 18.78 -16.39
C GLU A 192 -5.18 17.66 -16.09
N LEU A 193 -5.32 16.52 -16.78
CA LEU A 193 -4.38 15.41 -16.69
C LEU A 193 -2.98 15.81 -17.17
N ASP A 194 -2.85 16.52 -18.30
CA ASP A 194 -1.57 17.03 -18.80
C ASP A 194 -0.92 17.97 -17.79
N THR A 195 -1.71 18.85 -17.18
CA THR A 195 -1.24 19.76 -16.12
C THR A 195 -0.74 18.98 -14.91
N TYR A 196 -1.47 17.96 -14.49
CA TYR A 196 -1.06 17.06 -13.41
C TYR A 196 0.27 16.36 -13.73
N ARG A 197 0.39 15.74 -14.92
CA ARG A 197 1.59 15.01 -15.36
C ARG A 197 2.83 15.90 -15.44
N ALA A 198 2.66 17.16 -15.84
CA ALA A 198 3.77 18.10 -16.02
C ALA A 198 4.43 18.55 -14.70
N LYS A 199 3.80 18.31 -13.54
CA LYS A 199 4.31 18.80 -12.24
C LYS A 199 5.63 18.14 -11.82
N SER A 200 5.67 16.81 -11.84
CA SER A 200 6.88 16.06 -11.52
C SER A 200 6.79 14.62 -12.04
N TRP A 201 7.89 13.87 -11.98
CA TRP A 201 7.97 12.52 -12.53
C TRP A 201 7.06 11.52 -11.80
N ILE A 202 6.79 11.72 -10.50
CA ILE A 202 5.89 10.89 -9.69
C ILE A 202 4.44 11.08 -10.15
N HIS A 203 4.04 12.32 -10.48
CA HIS A 203 2.75 12.62 -11.06
C HIS A 203 2.55 11.90 -12.39
N ASP A 204 3.47 12.10 -13.35
CA ASP A 204 3.41 11.47 -14.66
C ASP A 204 3.37 9.94 -14.56
N THR A 205 4.20 9.34 -13.71
CA THR A 205 4.24 7.88 -13.63
C THR A 205 3.01 7.29 -12.95
N MET A 206 2.44 7.96 -11.93
CA MET A 206 1.13 7.56 -11.38
C MET A 206 0.03 7.59 -12.44
N ALA A 207 -0.02 8.65 -13.27
CA ALA A 207 -0.97 8.72 -14.38
C ALA A 207 -0.73 7.61 -15.42
N GLN A 208 0.52 7.40 -15.86
CA GLN A 208 0.85 6.36 -16.84
C GLN A 208 0.46 4.96 -16.37
N HIS A 209 0.67 4.65 -15.09
CA HIS A 209 0.29 3.35 -14.53
C HIS A 209 -1.22 3.19 -14.42
N ALA A 210 -1.94 4.26 -14.05
CA ALA A 210 -3.39 4.26 -14.03
C ALA A 210 -3.99 4.06 -15.44
N GLU A 211 -3.42 4.71 -16.45
CA GLU A 211 -3.85 4.60 -17.86
C GLU A 211 -3.66 3.19 -18.41
N LYS A 212 -2.56 2.50 -18.06
CA LYS A 212 -2.32 1.10 -18.48
C LYS A 212 -3.31 0.09 -17.91
N VAL A 213 -4.02 0.43 -16.82
CA VAL A 213 -5.06 -0.42 -16.24
C VAL A 213 -6.43 -0.15 -16.89
N LEU A 214 -6.56 0.92 -17.69
CA LEU A 214 -7.78 1.21 -18.46
C LEU A 214 -7.90 0.36 -19.73
N GLU A 215 -6.77 -0.09 -20.28
CA GLU A 215 -6.67 -0.87 -21.52
C GLU A 215 -6.92 -2.37 -21.29
#